data_AF-A0A2B4S2N0-F1
#
_entry.id   AF-A0A2B4S2N0-F1
#
_cell.length_a   1.000
_cell.length_b   1.000
_cell.length_c   1.000
_cell.angle_alpha   90.00
_cell.angle_beta   90.00
_cell.angle_gamma   90.00
#
_symmetry.space_group_name_H-M   'P 1'
#
loop_
_entity.id
_entity.type
_entity.pdbx_description
1 polymer ?
#
loop_
_entity_poly.entity_id
_entity_poly.type
_entity_poly.pdbx_seq_one_letter_code
_entity_poly.pdbx_strand_id
1 'polypeptide(L)'
;MSGITPTEECVTSYNEMQIKKKYGYLIMKIKDEKKVAIEEKGDPFPTDQPQSKNKEEFDKVKAKFLAEEREPRFLLFDFKLDTKDGRREKIVFINCQNTENRPPSCPTTEFKEEWL
;
A
#
# COMPACT_ATOMS: atom_id res chain seq x y z
N MET A 1 20.18 -5.17 12.31
CA MET A 1 19.23 -4.06 12.51
C MET A 1 19.21 -3.24 11.23
N SER A 2 18.11 -3.25 10.47
CA SER A 2 18.01 -2.41 9.28
C SER A 2 17.67 -0.99 9.74
N GLY A 3 18.58 -0.03 9.50
CA GLY A 3 18.49 1.36 10.00
C GLY A 3 17.54 2.25 9.19
N ILE A 4 16.42 1.70 8.74
CA ILE A 4 15.43 2.42 7.95
C ILE A 4 14.54 3.20 8.91
N THR A 5 14.57 4.53 8.82
CA THR A 5 13.74 5.42 9.63
C THR A 5 12.62 5.97 8.76
N PRO A 6 11.34 5.74 9.11
CA PRO A 6 10.23 6.37 8.43
C PRO A 6 10.26 7.87 8.72
N THR A 7 9.95 8.69 7.71
CA THR A 7 9.75 10.12 7.92
C THR A 7 8.48 10.32 8.76
N GLU A 8 8.43 11.35 9.60
CA GLU A 8 7.25 11.69 10.42
C GLU A 8 5.97 11.86 9.57
N GLU A 9 6.14 12.28 8.32
CA GLU A 9 5.06 12.38 7.33
C GLU A 9 4.41 11.04 7.01
N CYS A 10 5.20 9.95 6.95
CA CYS A 10 4.70 8.59 6.70
C CYS A 10 3.82 8.13 7.88
N VAL A 11 4.29 8.36 9.11
CA VAL A 11 3.54 8.00 10.33
C VAL A 11 2.25 8.81 10.41
N THR A 12 2.33 10.10 10.13
CA THR A 12 1.15 10.98 10.14
C THR A 12 0.14 10.57 9.08
N SER A 13 0.58 10.32 7.84
CA SER A 13 -0.34 9.93 6.75
C SER A 13 -0.94 8.54 6.96
N TYR A 14 -0.18 7.61 7.57
CA TYR A 14 -0.70 6.32 7.99
C TYR A 14 -1.81 6.48 9.04
N ASN A 15 -1.59 7.29 10.08
CA ASN A 15 -2.61 7.57 11.09
C ASN A 15 -3.85 8.26 10.47
N GLU A 16 -3.67 9.17 9.52
CA GLU A 16 -4.79 9.80 8.81
C GLU A 16 -5.56 8.80 7.93
N MET A 17 -4.88 7.83 7.32
CA MET A 17 -5.53 6.74 6.57
C MET A 17 -6.31 5.82 7.52
N GLN A 18 -5.70 5.38 8.63
CA GLN A 18 -6.30 4.42 9.55
C GLN A 18 -7.48 5.01 10.33
N ILE A 19 -7.34 6.23 10.85
CA ILE A 19 -8.34 6.83 11.75
C ILE A 19 -9.37 7.62 10.96
N LYS A 20 -8.91 8.48 10.04
CA LYS A 20 -9.80 9.42 9.33
C LYS A 20 -10.28 8.88 7.98
N LYS A 21 -9.72 7.76 7.50
CA LYS A 21 -9.99 7.19 6.16
C LYS A 21 -9.87 8.24 5.05
N LYS A 22 -8.94 9.17 5.27
CA LYS A 22 -8.76 10.36 4.43
C LYS A 22 -8.07 10.04 3.10
N TYR A 23 -7.43 8.88 3.02
CA TYR A 23 -6.70 8.40 1.86
C TYR A 23 -7.17 6.98 1.54
N GLY A 24 -7.50 6.71 0.28
CA GLY A 24 -7.87 5.37 -0.17
C GLY A 24 -6.66 4.45 -0.37
N TYR A 25 -5.57 5.03 -0.87
CA TYR A 25 -4.28 4.35 -1.02
C TYR A 25 -3.12 5.29 -0.71
N LEU A 26 -1.98 4.70 -0.36
CA LEU A 26 -0.74 5.41 -0.06
C LEU A 26 0.41 4.63 -0.69
N ILE A 27 1.15 5.30 -1.59
CA ILE A 27 2.38 4.77 -2.17
C ILE A 27 3.55 5.41 -1.43
N MET A 28 4.39 4.59 -0.83
CA MET A 28 5.61 4.99 -0.16
C MET A 28 6.81 4.40 -0.89
N LYS A 29 7.90 5.14 -0.93
CA LYS A 29 9.16 4.67 -1.49
C LYS A 29 10.29 4.77 -0.48
N ILE A 30 11.22 3.83 -0.58
CA ILE A 30 12.47 3.93 0.18
C ILE A 30 13.44 4.76 -0.64
N LYS A 31 13.90 5.87 -0.07
CA LYS A 31 14.95 6.71 -0.63
C LYS A 31 16.26 6.45 0.12
N ASP A 32 17.35 6.28 -0.62
CA ASP A 32 18.72 6.16 -0.10
C ASP A 32 18.91 5.01 0.92
N GLU A 33 18.10 3.93 0.81
CA GLU A 33 18.10 2.74 1.69
C GLU A 33 17.94 3.01 3.20
N LYS A 34 17.63 4.25 3.58
CA LYS A 34 17.60 4.69 4.99
C LYS A 34 16.35 5.47 5.36
N LYS A 35 15.63 6.04 4.38
CA LYS A 35 14.45 6.88 4.63
C LYS A 35 13.26 6.38 3.84
N VAL A 36 12.11 6.31 4.48
CA VAL A 36 10.82 6.09 3.80
C VAL A 36 10.16 7.44 3.58
N ALA A 37 9.81 7.73 2.34
CA ALA A 37 9.08 8.93 1.94
C ALA A 37 7.76 8.55 1.27
N ILE A 38 6.78 9.45 1.33
CA ILE A 38 5.53 9.29 0.60
C ILE A 38 5.77 9.74 -0.84
N GLU A 39 5.36 8.90 -1.78
CA GLU A 39 5.39 9.19 -3.21
C GLU A 39 4.05 9.71 -3.70
N GLU A 40 2.97 8.99 -3.38
CA GLU A 40 1.62 9.33 -3.85
C GLU A 40 0.62 9.08 -2.72
N LYS A 41 -0.32 10.01 -2.57
CA LYS A 41 -1.48 9.86 -1.69
C LYS A 41 -2.72 9.81 -2.57
N GLY A 42 -3.44 8.71 -2.49
CA GLY A 42 -4.71 8.53 -3.19
C GLY A 42 -5.83 9.29 -2.54
N ASP A 43 -6.81 9.69 -3.34
CA ASP A 43 -8.05 10.28 -2.86
C ASP A 43 -8.81 9.34 -1.91
N PRO A 44 -9.61 9.88 -0.97
CA PRO A 44 -10.42 9.07 -0.07
C PRO A 44 -11.45 8.25 -0.84
N PHE A 45 -11.52 6.95 -0.52
CA PHE A 45 -12.55 6.09 -1.07
C PHE A 45 -13.92 6.37 -0.45
N PRO A 46 -14.98 6.57 -1.25
CA PRO A 46 -16.33 6.78 -0.72
C PRO A 46 -16.77 5.64 0.18
N THR A 47 -17.39 5.96 1.32
CA THR A 47 -17.78 4.99 2.37
C THR A 47 -18.68 3.86 1.84
N ASP A 48 -19.45 4.13 0.79
CA ASP A 48 -20.38 3.19 0.16
C ASP A 48 -19.82 2.48 -1.10
N GLN A 49 -18.51 2.50 -1.32
CA GLN A 49 -17.91 1.86 -2.49
C GLN A 49 -18.12 0.34 -2.45
N PRO A 50 -18.73 -0.27 -3.49
CA PRO A 50 -18.91 -1.72 -3.54
C PRO A 50 -17.58 -2.42 -3.80
N GLN A 51 -17.42 -3.63 -3.28
CA GLN A 51 -16.22 -4.47 -3.46
C GLN A 51 -15.77 -4.57 -4.93
N SER A 52 -16.70 -4.58 -5.89
CA SER A 52 -16.41 -4.64 -7.33
C SER A 52 -15.51 -3.49 -7.81
N LYS A 53 -15.70 -2.27 -7.26
CA LYS A 53 -14.88 -1.12 -7.61
C LYS A 53 -13.50 -1.12 -6.94
N ASN A 54 -13.34 -1.83 -5.83
CA ASN A 54 -12.03 -1.93 -5.17
C ASN A 54 -11.03 -2.66 -6.05
N LYS A 55 -11.45 -3.71 -6.75
CA LYS A 55 -10.58 -4.45 -7.66
C LYS A 55 -10.10 -3.56 -8.81
N GLU A 56 -10.99 -2.76 -9.41
CA GLU A 56 -10.63 -1.84 -10.49
C GLU A 56 -9.67 -0.72 -10.02
N GLU A 57 -9.95 -0.10 -8.87
CA GLU A 57 -9.06 0.88 -8.23
C GLU A 57 -7.69 0.26 -7.94
N PHE A 58 -7.70 -0.94 -7.35
CA PHE A 58 -6.50 -1.68 -7.01
C PHE A 58 -5.67 -2.01 -8.24
N ASP A 59 -6.28 -2.51 -9.32
CA ASP A 59 -5.57 -2.84 -10.56
C ASP A 59 -4.96 -1.59 -11.21
N LYS A 60 -5.63 -0.43 -11.15
CA LYS A 60 -5.07 0.85 -11.62
C LYS A 60 -3.85 1.26 -10.79
N VAL A 61 -3.96 1.20 -9.47
CA VAL A 61 -2.86 1.56 -8.55
C VAL A 61 -1.72 0.56 -8.71
N LYS A 62 -2.00 -0.73 -8.82
CA LYS A 62 -1.04 -1.80 -9.10
C LYS A 62 -0.33 -1.58 -10.43
N ALA A 63 -1.03 -1.20 -11.49
CA ALA A 63 -0.42 -0.90 -12.79
C ALA A 63 0.55 0.30 -12.70
N LYS A 64 0.16 1.38 -12.02
CA LYS A 64 1.07 2.52 -11.74
C LYS A 64 2.27 2.09 -10.90
N PHE A 65 2.03 1.27 -9.88
CA PHE A 65 3.05 0.79 -8.96
C PHE A 65 4.06 -0.15 -9.62
N LEU A 66 3.61 -0.98 -10.56
CA LEU A 66 4.45 -1.89 -11.35
C LEU A 66 5.16 -1.19 -12.53
N ALA A 67 4.69 -0.01 -12.97
CA ALA A 67 5.32 0.71 -14.08
C ALA A 67 6.77 1.15 -13.78
N GLU A 68 7.13 1.28 -12.51
CA GLU A 68 8.48 1.67 -12.07
C GLU A 68 9.17 0.50 -11.35
N GLU A 69 9.61 -0.48 -12.14
CA GLU A 69 10.21 -1.74 -11.68
C GLU A 69 11.59 -1.63 -11.00
N ARG A 70 12.14 -0.41 -10.86
CA ARG A 70 13.53 -0.20 -10.42
C ARG A 70 13.70 0.15 -8.94
N GLU A 71 12.67 0.58 -8.24
CA GLU A 71 12.80 1.06 -6.87
C GLU A 71 11.92 0.26 -5.89
N PRO A 72 12.42 -0.08 -4.69
CA PRO A 72 11.63 -0.74 -3.67
C PRO A 72 10.56 0.22 -3.13
N ARG A 73 9.29 -0.18 -3.29
CA ARG A 73 8.14 0.60 -2.88
C ARG A 73 7.18 -0.21 -2.03
N PHE A 74 6.40 0.51 -1.24
CA PHE A 74 5.31 0.00 -0.44
C PHE A 74 4.01 0.64 -0.90
N LEU A 75 2.99 -0.19 -1.08
CA LEU A 75 1.64 0.22 -1.37
C LEU A 75 0.76 -0.15 -0.17
N LEU A 76 0.08 0.83 0.38
CA LEU A 76 -1.00 0.66 1.34
C LEU A 76 -2.30 0.90 0.59
N PHE A 77 -3.22 -0.05 0.69
CA PHE A 77 -4.52 0.07 0.06
C PHE A 77 -5.60 -0.33 1.06
N ASP A 78 -6.64 0.51 1.19
CA ASP A 78 -7.78 0.20 2.05
C ASP A 78 -8.83 -0.61 1.28
N PHE A 79 -8.96 -1.91 1.62
CA PHE A 79 -9.95 -2.78 1.01
C PHE A 79 -11.25 -2.78 1.82
N LYS A 80 -12.33 -2.37 1.16
CA LYS A 80 -13.71 -2.53 1.64
C LYS A 80 -14.28 -3.86 1.19
N LEU A 81 -14.55 -4.75 2.14
CA LEU A 81 -15.07 -6.08 1.92
C LEU A 81 -16.51 -6.14 2.44
N ASP A 82 -17.45 -6.43 1.55
CA ASP A 82 -18.83 -6.74 1.94
C ASP A 82 -18.88 -8.21 2.38
N THR A 83 -18.95 -8.45 3.69
CA THR A 83 -19.17 -9.80 4.24
C THR A 83 -20.66 -9.99 4.55
N LYS A 84 -21.12 -11.24 4.67
CA LYS A 84 -22.52 -11.55 5.08
C LYS A 84 -22.91 -10.91 6.41
N ASP A 85 -21.95 -10.73 7.32
CA ASP A 85 -22.13 -10.09 8.63
C ASP A 85 -22.00 -8.55 8.61
N GLY A 86 -21.76 -7.95 7.45
CA GLY A 86 -21.63 -6.51 7.26
C GLY A 86 -20.36 -6.08 6.54
N ARG A 87 -20.24 -4.77 6.35
CA ARG A 87 -19.07 -4.13 5.72
C ARG A 87 -17.88 -4.14 6.67
N ARG A 88 -16.76 -4.70 6.20
CA ARG A 88 -15.47 -4.66 6.88
C ARG A 88 -14.48 -3.91 6.01
N GLU A 89 -13.57 -3.20 6.67
CA GLU A 89 -12.50 -2.48 5.99
C GLU A 89 -11.18 -3.04 6.50
N LYS A 90 -10.24 -3.28 5.59
CA LYS A 90 -8.95 -3.87 5.89
C LYS A 90 -7.88 -3.19 5.06
N ILE A 91 -6.98 -2.50 5.76
CA ILE A 91 -5.79 -1.92 5.14
C ILE A 91 -4.82 -3.06 4.84
N VAL A 92 -4.44 -3.18 3.58
CA VAL A 92 -3.49 -4.18 3.08
C VAL A 92 -2.18 -3.47 2.76
N PHE A 93 -1.09 -4.06 3.24
CA PHE A 93 0.27 -3.61 2.98
C PHE A 93 0.88 -4.52 1.91
N ILE A 94 1.34 -3.92 0.81
CA ILE A 94 1.90 -4.61 -0.33
C ILE A 94 3.30 -4.09 -0.56
N ASN A 95 4.25 -5.01 -0.60
CA ASN A 95 5.63 -4.72 -0.90
C ASN A 95 5.95 -5.43 -2.22
N CYS A 96 6.10 -4.70 -3.31
CA CYS A 96 6.63 -5.27 -4.54
C CYS A 96 8.12 -5.03 -4.57
N GLN A 97 8.87 -6.10 -4.31
CA GLN A 97 10.27 -6.17 -4.69
C GLN A 97 10.33 -6.92 -6.01
N ASN A 98 10.89 -6.31 -7.05
CA ASN A 98 11.20 -7.02 -8.27
C ASN A 98 12.20 -8.12 -7.93
N THR A 99 11.81 -9.38 -8.12
CA THR A 99 12.60 -10.55 -7.71
C THR A 99 13.92 -10.65 -8.48
N GLU A 100 14.03 -10.00 -9.64
CA GLU A 100 15.19 -10.07 -10.54
C GLU A 100 16.35 -9.13 -10.13
N ASN A 101 16.10 -8.03 -9.41
CA ASN A 101 17.12 -7.05 -8.97
C ASN A 101 17.24 -6.94 -7.44
N ARG A 102 16.87 -7.98 -6.72
CA ARG A 102 16.76 -7.99 -5.25
C ARG A 102 18.14 -7.99 -4.56
N PRO A 103 18.48 -6.99 -3.73
CA PRO A 103 19.62 -7.13 -2.82
C PRO A 103 19.32 -8.25 -1.81
N PRO A 104 20.28 -9.17 -1.54
CA PRO A 104 20.05 -10.41 -0.79
C PRO A 104 19.61 -10.22 0.67
N SER A 105 19.55 -8.98 1.17
CA SER A 105 19.25 -8.61 2.55
C SER A 105 17.77 -8.31 2.84
N CYS A 106 16.91 -8.16 1.82
CA CYS A 106 15.50 -7.80 2.04
C CYS A 106 14.62 -9.04 2.28
N PRO A 107 13.73 -9.09 3.29
CA PRO A 107 12.84 -10.23 3.56
C PRO A 107 11.67 -10.32 2.57
N THR A 108 11.24 -11.55 2.23
CA THR A 108 10.19 -11.81 1.23
C THR A 108 8.84 -11.52 1.87
N THR A 109 8.09 -10.53 1.38
CA THR A 109 6.68 -10.40 1.74
C THR A 109 5.89 -11.08 0.63
N GLU A 110 5.58 -12.37 0.79
CA GLU A 110 4.67 -13.08 -0.12
C GLU A 110 3.29 -12.44 -0.03
N PHE A 111 2.86 -11.81 -1.13
CA PHE A 111 1.49 -11.39 -1.33
C PHE A 111 0.62 -12.64 -1.48
N LYS A 112 -0.10 -13.00 -0.42
CA LYS A 112 -1.12 -14.05 -0.51
C LYS A 112 -2.37 -13.47 -1.18
N GLU A 113 -2.55 -13.81 -2.44
CA GLU A 113 -3.78 -13.53 -3.23
C GLU A 113 -5.05 -14.13 -2.62
N GLU A 114 -4.95 -14.97 -1.58
CA GLU A 114 -6.07 -15.62 -0.87
C GLU A 114 -7.09 -14.64 -0.21
N TRP A 115 -6.87 -13.33 -0.29
CA TRP A 115 -7.74 -12.30 0.31
C TRP A 115 -8.52 -11.45 -0.69
N LEU A 116 -8.42 -11.73 -1.99
CA LEU A 116 -9.20 -11.11 -3.09
C LEU A 116 -10.30 -12.05 -3.58
#